data_AF-A0A3G2EHK3-F1
#
_entry.id   AF-A0A3G2EHK3-F1
#
_cell.length_a   1.000
_cell.length_b   1.000
_cell.length_c   1.000
_cell.angle_alpha   90.00
_cell.angle_beta   90.00
_cell.angle_gamma   90.00
#
_symmetry.space_group_name_H-M   'P 1'
#
loop_
_entity.id
_entity.type
_entity.pdbx_description
1 polymer ?
#
loop_
_entity_poly.entity_id
_entity_poly.type
_entity_poly.pdbx_seq_one_letter_code
_entity_poly.pdbx_strand_id
1 'polypeptide(L)'
;MPNSLLIWLRRLAALTLALQLAACAHSSSSTPQLDPRFGDAVRLAMAQQVRDPASADNRQPADGLDGPSAHAVMQRYRASFAEPNGQTPQPVQFMLGGANGK
;
A
#
# COMPACT_ATOMS: atom_id res chain seq x y z
N MET A 1 -51.23 -11.95 -41.89
CA MET A 1 -51.22 -11.36 -40.52
C MET A 1 -50.29 -12.06 -39.48
N PRO A 2 -49.22 -12.82 -39.81
CA PRO A 2 -48.34 -13.42 -38.77
C PRO A 2 -47.20 -12.50 -38.30
N ASN A 3 -46.88 -11.44 -39.05
CA ASN A 3 -45.68 -10.64 -38.79
C ASN A 3 -45.80 -9.73 -37.56
N SER A 4 -47.02 -9.29 -37.23
CA SER A 4 -47.26 -8.44 -36.06
C SER A 4 -46.94 -9.20 -34.75
N LEU A 5 -47.44 -10.43 -34.61
CA LEU A 5 -47.19 -11.26 -33.43
C LEU A 5 -45.69 -11.53 -33.23
N LEU A 6 -44.95 -11.80 -34.31
CA LEU A 6 -43.50 -11.98 -34.28
C LEU A 6 -42.75 -10.70 -33.85
N ILE A 7 -43.23 -9.52 -34.26
CA ILE A 7 -42.64 -8.24 -33.85
C ILE A 7 -42.88 -7.99 -32.36
N TRP A 8 -44.08 -8.29 -31.83
CA TRP A 8 -44.39 -8.18 -30.41
C TRP A 8 -43.56 -9.14 -29.56
N LEU A 9 -43.42 -10.40 -29.98
CA LEU A 9 -42.61 -11.41 -29.31
C LEU A 9 -41.12 -11.00 -29.27
N ARG A 10 -40.59 -10.46 -30.36
CA ARG A 10 -39.20 -9.95 -30.41
C ARG A 10 -38.98 -8.76 -29.50
N ARG A 11 -39.96 -7.84 -29.41
CA ARG A 11 -39.89 -6.69 -28.49
C ARG A 11 -39.94 -7.13 -27.04
N LEU A 12 -40.81 -8.08 -26.69
CA LEU A 12 -40.89 -8.65 -25.34
C LEU A 12 -39.57 -9.36 -24.97
N ALA A 13 -39.01 -10.16 -25.87
CA ALA A 13 -37.72 -10.82 -25.64
C ALA A 13 -36.55 -9.83 -25.48
N ALA A 14 -36.54 -8.74 -26.25
CA ALA A 14 -35.53 -7.69 -26.09
C ALA A 14 -35.67 -6.96 -24.75
N LEU A 15 -36.90 -6.73 -24.28
CA LEU A 15 -37.19 -6.02 -23.03
C LEU A 15 -36.84 -6.89 -21.81
N THR A 16 -37.14 -8.20 -21.86
CA THR A 16 -36.73 -9.13 -20.80
C THR A 16 -35.21 -9.30 -20.74
N LEU A 17 -34.52 -9.35 -21.90
CA LEU A 17 -33.06 -9.39 -21.97
C LEU A 17 -32.43 -8.12 -21.40
N ALA A 18 -32.96 -6.95 -21.74
CA ALA A 18 -32.48 -5.67 -21.20
C ALA A 18 -32.65 -5.59 -19.66
N LEU A 19 -33.77 -6.11 -19.14
CA LEU A 19 -34.04 -6.13 -17.70
C LEU A 19 -33.08 -7.07 -16.96
N GLN A 20 -32.76 -8.23 -17.54
CA GLN A 20 -31.76 -9.17 -16.99
C GLN A 20 -30.36 -8.54 -16.95
N LEU A 21 -29.94 -7.86 -18.03
CA LEU A 21 -28.64 -7.18 -18.08
C LEU A 21 -28.54 -6.03 -17.05
N ALA A 22 -29.61 -5.27 -16.84
CA ALA A 22 -29.65 -4.22 -15.83
C ALA A 22 -29.54 -4.77 -14.39
N ALA A 23 -30.16 -5.93 -14.13
CA ALA A 23 -30.05 -6.60 -12.82
C ALA A 23 -28.62 -7.09 -12.53
N CYS A 24 -27.91 -7.60 -13.54
CA CYS A 24 -26.50 -7.98 -13.42
C CYS A 24 -25.58 -6.77 -13.15
N ALA A 25 -25.86 -5.62 -13.76
CA ALA A 25 -25.09 -4.40 -13.52
C ALA A 25 -25.29 -3.86 -12.09
N HIS A 26 -26.49 -3.96 -11.53
CA HIS A 26 -26.78 -3.53 -10.16
C HIS A 26 -26.10 -4.41 -9.10
N SER A 27 -26.03 -5.73 -9.35
CA SER A 27 -25.32 -6.68 -8.49
C SER A 27 -23.79 -6.65 -8.66
N SER A 28 -23.30 -6.03 -9.74
CA SER A 28 -21.86 -5.80 -9.98
C SER A 28 -21.33 -4.51 -9.36
N SER A 29 -22.18 -3.69 -8.71
CA SER A 29 -21.70 -2.63 -7.81
C SER A 29 -21.21 -3.27 -6.51
N SER A 30 -20.18 -4.12 -6.62
CA SER A 30 -19.51 -4.77 -5.50
C SER A 30 -18.63 -3.79 -4.71
N THR A 31 -18.86 -2.49 -4.83
CA THR A 31 -18.26 -1.51 -3.94
C THR A 31 -19.04 -1.62 -2.63
N PRO A 32 -18.52 -2.29 -1.59
CA PRO A 32 -19.19 -2.28 -0.30
C PRO A 32 -19.42 -0.83 0.11
N GLN A 33 -20.54 -0.56 0.78
CA GLN A 33 -20.72 0.73 1.46
C GLN A 33 -19.70 0.78 2.59
N LEU A 34 -18.51 1.30 2.29
CA LEU A 34 -17.44 1.44 3.25
C LEU A 34 -17.80 2.58 4.20
N ASP A 35 -17.44 2.40 5.47
CA ASP A 35 -17.45 3.50 6.42
C ASP A 35 -16.60 4.65 5.86
N PRO A 36 -17.03 5.92 5.97
CA PRO A 36 -16.26 7.08 5.50
C PRO A 36 -14.82 7.12 6.03
N ARG A 37 -14.58 6.49 7.18
CA ARG A 37 -13.29 6.39 7.87
C ARG A 37 -12.47 5.16 7.47
N PHE A 38 -12.95 4.34 6.54
CA PHE A 38 -12.22 3.18 6.07
C PHE A 38 -10.85 3.60 5.53
N GLY A 39 -9.79 3.00 6.10
CA GLY A 39 -8.40 3.32 5.77
C GLY A 39 -7.77 4.44 6.61
N ASP A 40 -8.51 5.12 7.50
CA ASP A 40 -7.97 6.20 8.33
C ASP A 40 -6.78 5.76 9.17
N ALA A 41 -6.88 4.60 9.84
CA ALA A 41 -5.80 4.09 10.68
C ALA A 41 -4.52 3.80 9.87
N VAL A 42 -4.66 3.27 8.65
CA VAL A 42 -3.52 2.99 7.77
C VAL A 42 -2.90 4.29 7.27
N ARG A 43 -3.72 5.26 6.85
CA ARG A 43 -3.25 6.59 6.42
C ARG A 43 -2.54 7.32 7.56
N LEU A 44 -3.07 7.23 8.77
CA LEU A 44 -2.47 7.82 9.97
C LEU A 44 -1.13 7.15 10.30
N ALA A 45 -1.08 5.81 10.32
CA ALA A 45 0.16 5.08 10.56
C ALA A 45 1.23 5.42 9.51
N MET A 46 0.84 5.49 8.23
CA MET A 46 1.73 5.93 7.16
C MET A 46 2.25 7.34 7.40
N ALA A 47 1.38 8.30 7.75
CA ALA A 47 1.79 9.67 8.05
C ALA A 47 2.74 9.78 9.26
N GLN A 48 2.63 8.87 10.23
CA GLN A 48 3.54 8.80 11.37
C GLN A 48 4.87 8.13 11.04
N GLN A 49 4.90 7.20 10.08
CA GLN A 49 6.09 6.45 9.69
C GLN A 49 6.92 7.16 8.62
N VAL A 50 6.28 7.95 7.75
CA VAL A 50 6.96 8.70 6.69
C VAL A 50 7.65 9.91 7.28
N ARG A 51 8.98 9.83 7.40
CA ARG A 51 9.83 10.91 7.94
C ARG A 51 9.81 12.18 7.09
N ASP A 52 9.79 12.04 5.78
CA ASP A 52 9.79 13.16 4.83
C ASP A 52 8.90 12.83 3.61
N PRO A 53 7.63 13.27 3.63
CA PRO A 53 6.69 13.00 2.54
C PRO A 53 7.07 13.70 1.22
N ALA A 54 7.77 14.84 1.28
CA ALA A 54 8.13 15.62 0.10
C ALA A 54 9.33 15.02 -0.65
N SER A 55 10.04 14.07 -0.05
CA SER A 55 11.19 13.40 -0.66
C SER A 55 10.87 12.70 -1.99
N ALA A 56 9.61 12.32 -2.25
CA ALA A 56 9.20 11.70 -3.51
C ALA A 56 9.42 12.61 -4.73
N ASP A 57 9.29 13.93 -4.56
CA ASP A 57 9.52 14.93 -5.62
C ASP A 57 10.96 15.48 -5.60
N ASN A 58 11.79 15.04 -4.66
CA ASN A 58 13.16 15.51 -4.53
C ASN A 58 14.04 14.95 -5.67
N ARG A 59 14.51 15.84 -6.55
CA ARG A 59 15.45 15.50 -7.63
C ARG A 59 16.91 15.78 -7.29
N GLN A 60 17.20 16.31 -6.11
CA GLN A 60 18.58 16.51 -5.66
C GLN A 60 19.25 15.14 -5.54
N PRO A 61 20.41 14.92 -6.18
CA PRO A 61 21.27 13.79 -5.85
C PRO A 61 21.43 13.63 -4.34
N ALA A 62 21.37 12.39 -3.85
CA ALA A 62 21.68 12.13 -2.46
C ALA A 62 23.12 12.59 -2.16
N ASP A 63 23.31 13.32 -1.05
CA ASP A 63 24.63 13.59 -0.48
C ASP A 63 25.19 12.27 0.07
N GLY A 64 25.78 11.47 -0.83
CA GLY A 64 26.39 10.18 -0.53
C GLY A 64 27.86 10.30 -0.17
N LEU A 65 28.47 9.16 0.18
CA LEU A 65 29.91 9.05 0.32
C LEU A 65 30.58 9.07 -1.05
N ASP A 66 31.70 9.77 -1.18
CA ASP A 66 32.59 9.63 -2.33
C ASP A 66 33.21 8.22 -2.37
N GLY A 67 33.60 7.77 -3.57
CA GLY A 67 34.11 6.41 -3.78
C GLY A 67 35.22 5.98 -2.81
N PRO A 68 36.27 6.81 -2.60
CA PRO A 68 37.31 6.55 -1.61
C PRO A 68 36.79 6.40 -0.17
N SER A 69 35.95 7.32 0.30
CA SER A 69 35.36 7.22 1.64
C SER A 69 34.48 5.99 1.79
N ALA A 70 33.66 5.68 0.78
CA ALA A 70 32.83 4.47 0.75
C ALA A 70 33.69 3.20 0.83
N HIS A 71 34.80 3.14 0.08
CA HIS A 71 35.75 2.03 0.15
C HIS A 71 36.35 1.87 1.56
N ALA A 72 36.80 2.98 2.18
CA ALA A 72 37.37 2.95 3.52
C ALA A 72 36.35 2.49 4.58
N VAL A 73 35.09 2.92 4.47
CA VAL A 73 33.99 2.45 5.35
C VAL A 73 33.77 0.96 5.21
N MET A 74 33.70 0.45 3.97
CA MET A 74 33.50 -0.98 3.73
C MET A 74 34.68 -1.82 4.22
N GLN A 75 35.91 -1.31 4.10
CA GLN A 75 37.10 -1.98 4.63
C GLN A 75 37.05 -2.08 6.15
N ARG A 76 36.72 -0.98 6.85
CA ARG A 76 36.58 -0.97 8.32
C ARG A 76 35.46 -1.89 8.78
N TYR A 77 34.32 -1.89 8.09
CA TYR A 77 33.20 -2.79 8.36
C TYR A 77 33.61 -4.26 8.24
N ARG A 78 34.37 -4.63 7.21
CA ARG A 78 34.86 -6.02 7.08
C ARG A 78 35.87 -6.37 8.18
N ALA A 79 36.80 -5.47 8.46
CA ALA A 79 37.79 -5.66 9.52
C ALA A 79 37.13 -5.86 10.89
N SER A 80 36.01 -5.17 11.16
CA SER A 80 35.29 -5.28 12.44
C SER A 80 34.71 -6.67 12.72
N PHE A 81 34.61 -7.57 11.73
CA PHE A 81 34.22 -8.97 11.95
C PHE A 81 35.40 -9.94 12.03
N ALA A 82 36.56 -9.54 11.50
CA ALA A 82 37.77 -10.36 11.54
C ALA A 82 38.54 -10.17 12.85
N GLU A 83 38.54 -8.95 13.37
CA GLU A 83 39.03 -8.61 14.69
C GLU A 83 37.78 -8.47 15.58
N PRO A 84 37.65 -9.23 16.70
CA PRO A 84 36.71 -8.86 17.73
C PRO A 84 37.21 -7.51 18.26
N ASN A 85 36.70 -6.41 17.71
CA ASN A 85 37.00 -5.08 18.23
C ASN A 85 36.69 -5.19 19.72
N GLY A 86 37.68 -4.95 20.60
CA GLY A 86 37.57 -5.16 22.05
C GLY A 86 36.50 -4.31 22.75
N GLN A 87 35.56 -3.76 22.00
CA GLN A 87 34.32 -3.17 22.44
C GLN A 87 33.45 -4.28 23.04
N THR A 88 33.45 -4.37 24.37
CA THR A 88 32.41 -5.07 25.10
C THR A 88 31.05 -4.58 24.60
N PRO A 89 30.17 -5.45 24.07
CA PRO A 89 28.85 -5.03 23.63
C PRO A 89 28.15 -4.31 24.77
N GLN A 90 27.84 -3.03 24.58
CA GLN A 90 27.02 -2.30 25.54
C GLN A 90 25.65 -3.00 25.57
N PRO A 91 25.07 -3.28 26.75
CA PRO A 91 23.75 -3.88 26.81
C PRO A 91 22.75 -2.92 26.15
N VAL A 92 22.23 -3.32 24.98
CA VAL A 92 21.23 -2.54 24.24
C VAL A 92 19.90 -2.69 24.97
N GLN A 93 19.60 -1.78 25.88
CA GLN A 93 18.32 -1.78 26.58
C GLN A 93 17.24 -1.17 25.66
N PHE A 94 16.54 -2.03 24.90
CA PHE A 94 15.32 -1.62 24.21
C PHE A 94 14.22 -1.42 25.23
N MET A 95 13.97 -0.16 25.60
CA MET A 95 12.80 0.21 26.37
C MET A 95 11.59 0.21 25.44
N LEU A 96 11.03 -0.97 25.20
CA LEU A 96 9.69 -1.12 24.61
C LEU A 96 8.70 -0.56 25.63
N GLY A 97 8.21 0.66 25.37
CA GLY A 97 7.36 1.41 26.28
C GLY A 97 6.15 0.59 26.75
N GLY A 98 6.15 0.24 28.04
CA GLY A 98 4.95 -0.18 28.73
C GLY A 98 4.08 1.03 29.05
N ALA A 99 2.91 1.10 28.44
CA ALA A 99 1.82 1.96 28.88
C ALA A 99 0.55 1.11 29.06
N ASN A 100 0.42 0.58 30.28
CA ASN A 100 -0.81 0.21 31.00
C ASN A 100 -2.11 0.12 30.20
N GLY A 101 -2.57 -1.11 29.93
CA GLY A 101 -3.98 -1.43 29.76
C GLY A 101 -4.49 -2.08 31.04
N LYS A 102 -5.03 -1.27 31.96
CA LYS A 102 -6.00 -1.73 32.94
C LYS A 102 -7.38 -1.69 32.30
#